data_AF-A0A7Y6UB99-F1
#
_entry.id   AF-A0A7Y6UB99-F1
#
_cell.length_a   1.000
_cell.length_b   1.000
_cell.length_c   1.000
_cell.angle_alpha   90.00
_cell.angle_beta   90.00
_cell.angle_gamma   90.00
#
_symmetry.space_group_name_H-M   'P 1'
#
loop_
_entity.id
_entity.type
_entity.pdbx_description
1 polymer ?
#
loop_
_entity_poly.entity_id
_entity_poly.type
_entity_poly.pdbx_seq_one_letter_code
_entity_poly.pdbx_strand_id
1 'polypeptide(L)'
;MTHRLHYIDNLKGVLILLVVLGHCIQCTDLDFDHNAVFRYIYSFHMPLFMCVSGFVSYKPDIKWQTVQKRFRQLIIPFLAWVAVSCCVHLDPTLFLAKVVHPDSGLWFLWTLFFIVLLMWLCNWIVTCLKVKIEYVVCFFSLLMMGIMVALKFKLFGFQFIAWYFPFYAIGFFGRKYQYLWEKRGRVDSLWFSALFLCMAYWWMRKDPPLFMPPSSHVVYNYVYKFMVAGVAIAAFIPLFKYYVNKPLFI
;
A
#
# COMPACT_ATOMS: atom_id res chain seq x y z
N MET A 1 10.79 -22.52 -14.64
CA MET A 1 9.35 -22.45 -14.33
C MET A 1 9.16 -21.64 -13.05
N THR A 2 8.64 -20.42 -13.13
CA THR A 2 8.30 -19.62 -11.94
C THR A 2 7.07 -20.24 -11.28
N HIS A 3 7.26 -20.91 -10.14
CA HIS A 3 6.16 -21.47 -9.36
C HIS A 3 5.19 -20.34 -8.98
N ARG A 4 3.97 -20.38 -9.53
CA ARG A 4 2.92 -19.41 -9.25
C ARG A 4 2.47 -19.58 -7.80
N LEU A 5 2.28 -18.48 -7.07
CA LEU A 5 1.89 -18.53 -5.66
C LEU A 5 0.39 -18.26 -5.56
N HIS A 6 -0.40 -19.32 -5.55
CA HIS A 6 -1.87 -19.22 -5.57
C HIS A 6 -2.41 -18.35 -4.42
N TYR A 7 -1.87 -18.49 -3.22
CA TYR A 7 -2.30 -17.66 -2.08
C TYR A 7 -2.10 -16.16 -2.28
N ILE A 8 -1.04 -15.73 -3.01
CA ILE A 8 -0.80 -14.32 -3.31
C ILE A 8 -1.80 -13.80 -4.34
N ASP A 9 -2.12 -14.60 -5.35
CA ASP A 9 -3.09 -14.22 -6.37
C ASP A 9 -4.50 -14.13 -5.77
N ASN A 10 -4.87 -15.09 -4.91
CA ASN A 10 -6.12 -15.09 -4.17
C ASN A 10 -6.21 -13.87 -3.24
N LEU A 11 -5.11 -13.54 -2.53
CA LEU A 11 -5.05 -12.37 -1.67
C LEU A 11 -5.24 -11.07 -2.46
N LYS A 12 -4.61 -10.93 -3.64
CA LYS A 12 -4.84 -9.77 -4.52
C LYS A 12 -6.29 -9.68 -4.96
N GLY A 13 -6.91 -10.81 -5.34
CA GLY A 13 -8.32 -10.85 -5.74
C GLY A 13 -9.23 -10.34 -4.63
N VAL A 14 -9.05 -10.84 -3.40
CA VAL A 14 -9.81 -10.37 -2.23
C VAL A 14 -9.59 -8.88 -2.00
N LEU A 15 -8.35 -8.39 -2.08
CA LEU A 15 -8.06 -6.97 -1.88
C LEU A 15 -8.72 -6.07 -2.94
N ILE A 16 -8.80 -6.51 -4.19
CA ILE A 16 -9.54 -5.79 -5.25
C ILE A 16 -11.03 -5.73 -4.91
N LEU A 17 -11.62 -6.84 -4.45
CA LEU A 17 -13.03 -6.85 -4.02
C LEU A 17 -13.27 -5.89 -2.83
N LEU A 18 -12.33 -5.84 -1.88
CA LEU A 18 -12.41 -4.91 -0.75
C LEU A 18 -12.34 -3.43 -1.19
N VAL A 19 -11.54 -3.10 -2.22
CA VAL A 19 -11.52 -1.75 -2.80
C VAL A 19 -12.88 -1.38 -3.37
N VAL A 20 -13.48 -2.28 -4.17
CA VAL A 20 -14.81 -2.04 -4.76
C VAL A 20 -15.85 -1.86 -3.66
N LEU A 21 -15.89 -2.77 -2.68
CA LEU A 21 -16.82 -2.70 -1.55
C LEU A 21 -16.65 -1.40 -0.76
N GLY A 22 -15.41 -0.96 -0.52
CA GLY A 22 -15.10 0.29 0.15
C GLY A 22 -15.67 1.52 -0.57
N HIS A 23 -15.56 1.56 -1.90
CA HIS A 23 -16.15 2.61 -2.72
C HIS A 23 -17.68 2.54 -2.79
N CYS A 24 -18.27 1.34 -2.82
CA CYS A 24 -19.73 1.18 -2.74
C CYS A 24 -20.29 1.78 -1.45
N ILE A 25 -19.63 1.56 -0.31
CA ILE A 25 -20.03 2.15 0.98
C ILE A 25 -19.91 3.68 0.93
N GLN A 26 -18.82 4.22 0.38
CA GLN A 26 -18.63 5.68 0.24
C GLN A 26 -19.72 6.37 -0.60
N CYS A 27 -20.26 5.68 -1.60
CA CYS A 27 -21.31 6.23 -2.45
C CYS A 27 -22.72 6.10 -1.85
N THR A 28 -22.91 5.22 -0.86
CA THR A 28 -24.24 4.89 -0.32
C THR A 28 -24.48 5.53 1.06
N ASP A 29 -23.43 5.62 1.87
CA ASP A 29 -23.49 6.10 3.26
C ASP A 29 -22.86 7.49 3.34
N LEU A 30 -23.63 8.49 3.79
CA LEU A 30 -23.12 9.86 3.96
C LEU A 30 -22.12 9.97 5.12
N ASP A 31 -22.22 9.10 6.13
CA ASP A 31 -21.33 9.03 7.30
C ASP A 31 -20.46 7.77 7.27
N PHE A 32 -20.02 7.40 6.07
CA PHE A 32 -19.21 6.20 5.82
C PHE A 32 -17.92 6.15 6.67
N ASP A 33 -17.39 7.28 7.15
CA ASP A 33 -16.17 7.31 7.98
C ASP A 33 -16.41 6.66 9.37
N HIS A 34 -17.64 6.67 9.89
CA HIS A 34 -18.01 6.01 11.16
C HIS A 34 -18.50 4.56 10.96
N ASN A 35 -18.81 4.17 9.72
CA ASN A 35 -19.26 2.82 9.40
C ASN A 35 -18.18 1.78 9.76
N ALA A 36 -18.53 0.84 10.63
CA ALA A 36 -17.59 -0.17 11.12
C ALA A 36 -16.97 -0.97 9.98
N VAL A 37 -17.76 -1.40 8.99
CA VAL A 37 -17.29 -2.20 7.85
C VAL A 37 -16.28 -1.40 7.03
N PHE A 38 -16.56 -0.13 6.76
CA PHE A 38 -15.63 0.76 6.06
C PHE A 38 -14.30 0.88 6.78
N ARG A 39 -14.34 1.10 8.10
CA ARG A 39 -13.14 1.26 8.95
C ARG A 39 -12.29 -0.02 8.95
N TYR A 40 -12.92 -1.19 9.05
CA TYR A 40 -12.21 -2.47 8.94
C TYR A 40 -11.54 -2.66 7.60
N ILE A 41 -12.22 -2.30 6.50
CA ILE A 41 -11.66 -2.42 5.15
C ILE A 41 -10.47 -1.46 4.99
N TYR A 42 -10.68 -0.17 5.24
CA TYR A 42 -9.70 0.89 5.00
C TYR A 42 -8.48 0.86 5.93
N SER A 43 -8.55 0.17 7.07
CA SER A 43 -7.42 0.08 7.99
C SER A 43 -6.21 -0.69 7.45
N PHE A 44 -6.42 -1.63 6.50
CA PHE A 44 -5.34 -2.51 6.04
C PHE A 44 -5.31 -2.81 4.54
N HIS A 45 -6.43 -2.72 3.81
CA HIS A 45 -6.45 -3.26 2.44
C HIS A 45 -5.41 -2.58 1.53
N MET A 46 -5.27 -1.25 1.54
CA MET A 46 -4.26 -0.56 0.73
C MET A 46 -2.81 -0.81 1.19
N PRO A 47 -2.46 -0.70 2.48
CA PRO A 47 -1.13 -1.11 2.97
C PRO A 47 -0.78 -2.55 2.59
N LEU A 48 -1.73 -3.48 2.73
CA LEU A 48 -1.53 -4.88 2.37
C LEU A 48 -1.38 -5.06 0.85
N PHE A 49 -2.17 -4.34 0.04
CA PHE A 49 -2.06 -4.38 -1.42
C PHE A 49 -0.70 -3.84 -1.91
N MET A 50 -0.18 -2.80 -1.25
CA MET A 50 1.17 -2.27 -1.50
C MET A 50 2.27 -3.26 -1.11
N CYS A 51 2.13 -3.92 0.05
CA CYS A 51 3.04 -4.98 0.49
C CYS A 51 3.05 -6.15 -0.51
N VAL A 52 1.89 -6.66 -0.90
CA VAL A 52 1.79 -7.73 -1.90
C VAL A 52 2.36 -7.30 -3.26
N SER A 53 2.19 -6.04 -3.64
CA SER A 53 2.81 -5.47 -4.86
C SER A 53 4.33 -5.46 -4.78
N GLY A 54 4.90 -5.13 -3.63
CA GLY A 54 6.34 -5.21 -3.36
C GLY A 54 6.86 -6.64 -3.40
N PHE A 55 6.14 -7.59 -2.79
CA PHE A 55 6.49 -9.00 -2.78
C PHE A 55 6.61 -9.61 -4.19
N VAL A 56 5.64 -9.28 -5.07
CA VAL A 56 5.64 -9.79 -6.46
C VAL A 56 6.57 -9.01 -7.37
N SER A 57 6.91 -7.76 -7.02
CA SER A 57 7.84 -6.94 -7.81
C SER A 57 9.30 -7.21 -7.48
N TYR A 58 9.60 -8.00 -6.45
CA TYR A 58 10.96 -8.34 -6.05
C TYR A 58 11.75 -8.99 -7.18
N LYS A 59 12.93 -8.41 -7.44
CA LYS A 59 13.98 -8.97 -8.30
C LYS A 59 15.33 -8.67 -7.64
N PRO A 60 16.32 -9.58 -7.72
CA PRO A 60 17.66 -9.33 -7.20
C PRO A 60 18.28 -8.07 -7.80
N ASP A 61 18.15 -7.89 -9.11
CA ASP A 61 18.65 -6.71 -9.83
C ASP A 61 17.50 -5.88 -10.40
N ILE A 62 17.32 -4.67 -9.86
CA ILE A 62 16.33 -3.72 -10.38
C ILE A 62 16.96 -2.95 -11.55
N LYS A 63 16.78 -3.47 -12.76
CA LYS A 63 17.23 -2.80 -14.00
C LYS A 63 16.28 -1.68 -14.43
N TRP A 64 16.80 -0.65 -15.11
CA TRP A 64 16.01 0.45 -15.68
C TRP A 64 14.87 -0.01 -16.60
N GLN A 65 15.09 -1.10 -17.35
CA GLN A 65 14.07 -1.75 -18.18
C GLN A 65 12.81 -2.15 -17.38
N THR A 66 12.95 -2.48 -16.10
CA THR A 66 11.81 -2.79 -15.22
C THR A 66 10.98 -1.52 -14.96
N VAL A 67 11.63 -0.38 -14.73
CA VAL A 67 10.96 0.91 -14.55
C VAL A 67 10.23 1.31 -15.83
N GLN A 68 10.86 1.17 -17.00
CA GLN A 68 10.22 1.44 -18.30
C GLN A 68 8.99 0.56 -18.55
N LYS A 69 9.06 -0.73 -18.20
CA LYS A 69 7.91 -1.63 -18.30
C LYS A 69 6.79 -1.19 -17.35
N ARG A 70 7.12 -0.82 -16.11
CA ARG A 70 6.15 -0.35 -15.12
C ARG A 70 5.53 0.99 -15.50
N PHE A 71 6.28 1.89 -16.12
CA PHE A 71 5.76 3.13 -16.68
C PHE A 71 4.63 2.85 -17.68
N ARG A 72 4.88 1.94 -18.64
CA ARG A 72 3.85 1.55 -19.62
C ARG A 72 2.64 0.85 -19.00
N GLN A 73 2.83 0.12 -17.91
CA GLN A 73 1.76 -0.60 -17.22
C GLN A 73 0.94 0.26 -16.25
N LEU A 74 1.48 1.38 -15.76
CA LEU A 74 0.87 2.16 -14.69
C LEU A 74 0.55 3.59 -15.12
N ILE A 75 1.53 4.30 -15.68
CA ILE A 75 1.35 5.70 -16.08
C ILE A 75 0.51 5.83 -17.35
N ILE A 76 0.69 4.96 -18.33
CA ILE A 76 -0.13 5.01 -19.55
C ILE A 76 -1.62 4.79 -19.21
N PRO A 77 -2.03 3.74 -18.45
CA PRO A 77 -3.43 3.59 -18.06
C PRO A 77 -3.95 4.74 -17.19
N PHE A 78 -3.12 5.30 -16.30
CA PHE A 78 -3.48 6.47 -15.50
C PHE A 78 -3.81 7.67 -16.39
N LEU A 79 -2.91 8.04 -17.31
CA LEU A 79 -3.09 9.17 -18.22
C LEU A 79 -4.25 8.94 -19.19
N ALA A 80 -4.44 7.70 -19.68
CA ALA A 80 -5.58 7.34 -20.51
C ALA A 80 -6.91 7.59 -19.77
N TRP A 81 -6.99 7.20 -18.50
CA TRP A 81 -8.19 7.45 -17.69
C TRP A 81 -8.42 8.93 -17.39
N VAL A 82 -7.36 9.69 -17.14
CA VAL A 82 -7.44 11.15 -16.99
C VAL A 82 -7.97 11.78 -18.28
N ALA A 83 -7.46 11.39 -19.45
CA ALA A 83 -7.93 11.88 -20.74
C ALA A 83 -9.41 11.57 -20.98
N VAL A 84 -9.85 10.32 -20.73
CA VAL A 84 -11.27 9.93 -20.79
C VAL A 84 -12.10 10.82 -19.87
N SER A 85 -11.65 11.07 -18.64
CA SER A 85 -12.35 11.94 -17.71
C SER A 85 -12.49 13.37 -18.23
N CYS A 86 -11.46 13.94 -18.86
CA CYS A 86 -11.53 15.27 -19.46
C CYS A 86 -12.53 15.30 -20.63
N CYS A 87 -12.55 14.27 -21.47
CA CYS A 87 -13.49 14.18 -22.58
C CYS A 87 -14.94 14.09 -22.11
N VAL A 88 -15.21 13.29 -21.07
CA VAL A 88 -16.58 13.10 -20.53
C VAL A 88 -17.11 14.38 -19.89
N HIS A 89 -16.27 15.14 -19.20
CA HIS A 89 -16.68 16.36 -18.49
C HIS A 89 -16.50 17.62 -19.32
N LEU A 90 -15.95 17.52 -20.54
CA LEU A 90 -15.64 18.63 -21.45
C LEU A 90 -14.80 19.75 -20.80
N ASP A 91 -14.02 19.42 -19.78
CA ASP A 91 -13.20 20.36 -19.02
C ASP A 91 -11.71 19.97 -19.09
N PRO A 92 -10.90 20.68 -19.89
CA PRO A 92 -9.46 20.43 -20.00
C PRO A 92 -8.68 20.68 -18.71
N THR A 93 -9.21 21.52 -17.80
CA THR A 93 -8.51 21.86 -16.54
C THR A 93 -8.40 20.67 -15.60
N LEU A 94 -9.32 19.69 -15.74
CA LEU A 94 -9.27 18.41 -15.03
C LEU A 94 -7.99 17.62 -15.29
N PHE A 95 -7.34 17.80 -16.44
CA PHE A 95 -6.09 17.12 -16.73
C PHE A 95 -5.00 17.57 -15.76
N LEU A 96 -4.79 18.88 -15.66
CA LEU A 96 -3.79 19.45 -14.77
C LEU A 96 -4.17 19.19 -13.31
N ALA A 97 -5.45 19.34 -12.96
CA ALA A 97 -5.94 19.07 -11.62
C ALA A 97 -5.65 17.63 -11.17
N LYS A 98 -5.91 16.62 -12.02
CA LYS A 98 -5.66 15.20 -11.68
C LYS A 98 -4.18 14.82 -11.68
N VAL A 99 -3.33 15.53 -12.43
CA VAL A 99 -1.87 15.31 -12.39
C VAL A 99 -1.25 15.96 -11.15
N VAL A 100 -1.70 17.15 -10.77
CA VAL A 100 -1.24 17.86 -9.56
C VAL A 100 -1.78 17.22 -8.28
N HIS A 101 -3.03 16.77 -8.33
CA HIS A 101 -3.79 16.13 -7.26
C HIS A 101 -4.26 14.72 -7.68
N PRO A 102 -3.33 13.74 -7.74
CA PRO A 102 -3.65 12.38 -8.16
C PRO A 102 -4.58 11.65 -7.19
N ASP A 103 -4.79 12.18 -5.96
CA ASP A 103 -5.76 11.71 -4.97
C ASP A 103 -7.20 11.67 -5.50
N SER A 104 -7.54 12.58 -6.41
CA SER A 104 -8.85 12.63 -7.07
C SER A 104 -9.04 11.59 -8.19
N GLY A 105 -8.00 10.83 -8.52
CA GLY A 105 -8.00 9.86 -9.61
C GLY A 105 -7.54 8.48 -9.18
N LEU A 106 -6.95 7.75 -10.12
CA LEU A 106 -6.37 6.42 -9.90
C LEU A 106 -5.01 6.53 -9.18
N TRP A 107 -5.03 7.13 -7.97
CA TRP A 107 -3.84 7.46 -7.18
C TRP A 107 -2.93 6.26 -6.93
N PHE A 108 -3.50 5.05 -6.85
CA PHE A 108 -2.75 3.82 -6.62
C PHE A 108 -1.74 3.55 -7.75
N LEU A 109 -2.15 3.72 -9.02
CA LEU A 109 -1.27 3.49 -10.18
C LEU A 109 -0.10 4.47 -10.18
N TRP A 110 -0.41 5.75 -9.95
CA TRP A 110 0.57 6.82 -9.83
C TRP A 110 1.57 6.51 -8.71
N THR A 111 1.06 6.27 -7.50
CA THR A 111 1.86 6.03 -6.30
C THR A 111 2.76 4.80 -6.46
N LEU A 112 2.22 3.69 -6.98
CA LEU A 112 2.98 2.47 -7.18
C LEU A 112 4.13 2.67 -8.18
N PHE A 113 3.92 3.45 -9.24
CA PHE A 113 5.00 3.77 -10.19
C PHE A 113 6.15 4.54 -9.50
N PHE A 114 5.82 5.60 -8.76
CA PHE A 114 6.84 6.39 -8.05
C PHE A 114 7.55 5.59 -6.95
N ILE A 115 6.85 4.69 -6.27
CA ILE A 115 7.46 3.75 -5.32
C ILE A 115 8.46 2.82 -6.01
N VAL A 116 8.12 2.27 -7.19
CA VAL A 116 9.05 1.44 -7.97
C VAL A 116 10.26 2.24 -8.44
N LEU A 117 10.04 3.48 -8.90
CA LEU A 117 11.11 4.40 -9.29
C LEU A 117 12.02 4.71 -8.10
N LEU A 118 11.45 4.98 -6.93
CA LEU A 118 12.20 5.22 -5.69
C LEU A 118 13.01 3.99 -5.26
N MET A 119 12.43 2.79 -5.42
CA MET A 119 13.16 1.55 -5.13
C MET A 119 14.33 1.34 -6.10
N TRP A 120 14.16 1.70 -7.37
CA TRP A 120 15.26 1.72 -8.34
C TRP A 120 16.35 2.74 -7.96
N LEU A 121 15.97 3.94 -7.53
CA LEU A 121 16.91 4.95 -7.02
C LEU A 121 17.68 4.44 -5.79
N CYS A 122 17.00 3.80 -4.84
CA CYS A 122 17.65 3.18 -3.69
C CYS A 122 18.68 2.12 -4.13
N ASN A 123 18.33 1.28 -5.11
CA ASN A 123 19.26 0.29 -5.66
C ASN A 123 20.46 0.94 -6.36
N TRP A 124 20.25 2.04 -7.08
CA TRP A 124 21.34 2.80 -7.70
C TRP A 124 22.28 3.41 -6.64
N ILE A 125 21.74 4.01 -5.58
CA ILE A 125 22.52 4.53 -4.45
C ILE A 125 23.33 3.42 -3.76
N VAL A 126 22.76 2.23 -3.60
CA VAL A 126 23.45 1.04 -3.09
C VAL A 126 24.66 0.69 -3.96
N THR A 127 24.54 0.74 -5.29
CA THR A 127 25.67 0.47 -6.19
C THR A 127 26.77 1.53 -6.07
N CYS A 128 26.42 2.78 -5.77
CA CYS A 128 27.39 3.86 -5.57
C CYS A 128 28.09 3.78 -4.20
N LEU A 129 27.32 3.59 -3.11
CA LEU A 129 27.80 3.65 -1.74
C LEU A 129 28.26 2.29 -1.17
N LYS A 130 28.00 1.18 -1.88
CA LYS A 130 28.33 -0.20 -1.46
C LYS A 130 27.77 -0.59 -0.08
N VAL A 131 26.64 -0.01 0.30
CA VAL A 131 25.93 -0.31 1.56
C VAL A 131 24.78 -1.30 1.32
N LYS A 132 24.31 -1.96 2.40
CA LYS A 132 23.15 -2.84 2.32
C LYS A 132 21.88 -2.05 1.95
N ILE A 133 21.08 -2.58 1.02
CA ILE A 133 19.84 -1.94 0.52
C ILE A 133 18.82 -1.68 1.62
N GLU A 134 18.82 -2.50 2.68
CA GLU A 134 17.96 -2.35 3.85
C GLU A 134 18.17 -1.00 4.53
N TYR A 135 19.42 -0.56 4.70
CA TYR A 135 19.73 0.72 5.35
C TYR A 135 19.29 1.90 4.50
N VAL A 136 19.50 1.84 3.19
CA VAL A 136 19.10 2.90 2.25
C VAL A 136 17.58 3.03 2.25
N VAL A 137 16.85 1.91 2.10
CA VAL A 137 15.39 1.91 2.09
C VAL A 137 14.82 2.37 3.44
N CYS A 138 15.44 1.98 4.56
CA CYS A 138 15.04 2.44 5.90
C CYS A 138 15.23 3.96 6.04
N PHE A 139 16.39 4.48 5.64
CA PHE A 139 16.68 5.91 5.67
C PHE A 139 15.68 6.72 4.83
N PHE A 140 15.45 6.32 3.58
CA PHE A 140 14.47 6.99 2.71
C PHE A 140 13.04 6.89 3.27
N SER A 141 12.66 5.75 3.85
CA SER A 141 11.34 5.57 4.48
C SER A 141 11.14 6.56 5.64
N LEU A 142 12.12 6.67 6.53
CA LEU A 142 12.07 7.59 7.67
C LEU A 142 12.10 9.05 7.22
N LEU A 143 12.96 9.38 6.25
CA LEU A 143 13.06 10.73 5.68
C LEU A 143 11.72 11.16 5.07
N MET A 144 11.12 10.34 4.22
CA MET A 144 9.85 10.68 3.58
C MET A 144 8.70 10.79 4.59
N MET A 145 8.64 9.89 5.57
CA MET A 145 7.66 9.97 6.66
C MET A 145 7.83 11.24 7.49
N GLY A 146 9.08 11.62 7.81
CA GLY A 146 9.39 12.85 8.54
C GLY A 146 8.95 14.10 7.76
N ILE A 147 9.27 14.17 6.46
CA ILE A 147 8.85 15.26 5.57
C ILE A 147 7.32 15.32 5.48
N MET A 148 6.65 14.17 5.37
CA MET A 148 5.18 14.10 5.30
C MET A 148 4.53 14.69 6.56
N VAL A 149 5.04 14.35 7.75
CA VAL A 149 4.51 14.84 9.03
C VAL A 149 4.81 16.32 9.23
N ALA A 150 6.02 16.77 8.87
CA ALA A 150 6.47 18.15 9.09
C ALA A 150 5.85 19.16 8.10
N LEU A 151 5.90 18.87 6.79
CA LEU A 151 5.50 19.82 5.74
C LEU A 151 4.03 19.73 5.35
N LYS A 152 3.34 18.62 5.70
CA LYS A 152 1.94 18.34 5.30
C LYS A 152 1.67 18.57 3.80
N PHE A 153 2.69 18.37 2.97
CA PHE A 153 2.68 18.66 1.55
C PHE A 153 1.86 17.62 0.78
N LYS A 154 0.79 18.06 0.09
CA LYS A 154 -0.16 17.18 -0.63
C LYS A 154 0.04 17.11 -2.15
N LEU A 155 0.90 17.94 -2.72
CA LEU A 155 1.08 18.01 -4.16
C LEU A 155 1.74 16.73 -4.71
N PHE A 156 1.33 16.34 -5.92
CA PHE A 156 1.81 15.17 -6.66
C PHE A 156 1.63 13.82 -5.94
N GLY A 157 0.79 13.76 -4.91
CA GLY A 157 0.56 12.54 -4.13
C GLY A 157 1.72 12.15 -3.22
N PHE A 158 2.60 13.09 -2.85
CA PHE A 158 3.75 12.82 -1.98
C PHE A 158 3.38 12.08 -0.69
N GLN A 159 2.27 12.46 -0.04
CA GLN A 159 1.80 11.81 1.19
C GLN A 159 1.56 10.31 0.99
N PHE A 160 0.98 9.90 -0.14
CA PHE A 160 0.76 8.49 -0.43
C PHE A 160 2.07 7.77 -0.72
N ILE A 161 3.00 8.38 -1.47
CA ILE A 161 4.30 7.77 -1.75
C ILE A 161 5.04 7.55 -0.43
N ALA A 162 5.13 8.58 0.43
CA ALA A 162 5.78 8.51 1.73
C ALA A 162 5.14 7.46 2.65
N TRP A 163 3.81 7.44 2.74
CA TRP A 163 3.07 6.51 3.59
C TRP A 163 3.16 5.05 3.13
N TYR A 164 3.08 4.80 1.81
CA TYR A 164 3.01 3.45 1.26
C TYR A 164 4.37 2.83 0.91
N PHE A 165 5.43 3.63 0.79
CA PHE A 165 6.78 3.13 0.52
C PHE A 165 7.28 2.10 1.55
N PRO A 166 7.13 2.31 2.88
CA PRO A 166 7.55 1.30 3.86
C PRO A 166 6.79 -0.01 3.73
N PHE A 167 5.48 0.02 3.43
CA PHE A 167 4.69 -1.21 3.24
C PHE A 167 5.12 -1.97 2.00
N TYR A 168 5.40 -1.27 0.90
CA TYR A 168 5.98 -1.88 -0.30
C TYR A 168 7.35 -2.51 0.01
N ALA A 169 8.20 -1.82 0.78
CA ALA A 169 9.50 -2.33 1.20
C ALA A 169 9.40 -3.59 2.07
N ILE A 170 8.45 -3.63 3.03
CA ILE A 170 8.16 -4.82 3.83
C ILE A 170 7.86 -6.02 2.93
N GLY A 171 7.04 -5.84 1.90
CA GLY A 171 6.74 -6.88 0.93
C GLY A 171 7.95 -7.31 0.11
N PHE A 172 8.73 -6.34 -0.40
CA PHE A 172 9.94 -6.60 -1.17
C PHE A 172 10.98 -7.41 -0.37
N PHE A 173 11.25 -7.00 0.87
CA PHE A 173 12.15 -7.73 1.76
C PHE A 173 11.54 -9.04 2.27
N GLY A 174 10.21 -9.11 2.41
CA GLY A 174 9.50 -10.35 2.71
C GLY A 174 9.72 -11.43 1.63
N ARG A 175 9.87 -11.04 0.35
CA ARG A 175 10.25 -11.98 -0.72
C ARG A 175 11.73 -12.34 -0.65
N LYS A 176 12.61 -11.36 -0.39
CA LYS A 176 14.06 -11.57 -0.22
C LYS A 176 14.36 -12.56 0.91
N TYR A 177 13.66 -12.43 2.02
CA TYR A 177 13.80 -13.24 3.24
C TYR A 177 12.61 -14.18 3.43
N GLN A 178 12.14 -14.79 2.33
CA GLN A 178 10.97 -15.64 2.34
C GLN A 178 11.04 -16.70 3.44
N TYR A 179 12.20 -17.32 3.69
CA TYR A 179 12.37 -18.32 4.74
C TYR A 179 11.93 -17.84 6.14
N LEU A 180 12.15 -16.57 6.50
CA LEU A 180 11.68 -16.00 7.77
C LEU A 180 10.18 -15.87 7.80
N TRP A 181 9.58 -15.48 6.67
CA TRP A 181 8.15 -15.32 6.57
C TRP A 181 7.41 -16.65 6.58
N GLU A 182 8.06 -17.69 6.06
CA GLU A 182 7.54 -19.05 6.05
C GLU A 182 7.66 -19.77 7.38
N LYS A 183 8.56 -19.33 8.27
CA LYS A 183 8.71 -19.88 9.62
C LYS A 183 7.53 -19.53 10.53
N ARG A 184 6.74 -18.51 10.19
CA ARG A 184 5.61 -18.05 11.01
C ARG A 184 4.48 -19.08 11.00
N GLY A 185 4.06 -19.52 12.18
CA GLY A 185 3.10 -20.61 12.33
C GLY A 185 1.66 -20.19 12.02
N ARG A 186 0.81 -21.20 11.80
CA ARG A 186 -0.65 -21.02 11.65
C ARG A 186 -1.27 -20.35 12.89
N VAL A 187 -0.84 -20.77 14.08
CA VAL A 187 -1.36 -20.24 15.36
C VAL A 187 -1.03 -18.76 15.51
N ASP A 188 0.20 -18.37 15.19
CA ASP A 188 0.62 -16.95 15.21
C ASP A 188 -0.27 -16.10 14.32
N SER A 189 -0.58 -16.58 13.11
CA SER A 189 -1.45 -15.89 12.16
C SER A 189 -2.85 -15.62 12.73
N LEU A 190 -3.44 -16.59 13.44
CA LEU A 190 -4.74 -16.43 14.10
C LEU A 190 -4.68 -15.42 15.24
N TRP A 191 -3.61 -15.42 16.05
CA TRP A 191 -3.40 -14.41 17.08
C TRP A 191 -3.27 -13.01 16.50
N PHE A 192 -2.51 -12.85 15.40
CA PHE A 192 -2.41 -11.56 14.70
C PHE A 192 -3.73 -11.14 14.05
N SER A 193 -4.54 -12.08 13.56
CA SER A 193 -5.89 -11.79 13.07
C SER A 193 -6.82 -11.30 14.19
N ALA A 194 -6.80 -11.93 15.35
CA ALA A 194 -7.57 -11.48 16.51
C ALA A 194 -7.11 -10.09 16.98
N LEU A 195 -5.80 -9.88 17.09
CA LEU A 195 -5.21 -8.58 17.43
C LEU A 195 -5.61 -7.50 16.40
N PHE A 196 -5.56 -7.83 15.12
CA PHE A 196 -6.00 -6.93 14.05
C PHE A 196 -7.46 -6.52 14.23
N LEU A 197 -8.36 -7.47 14.51
CA LEU A 197 -9.78 -7.18 14.69
C LEU A 197 -10.03 -6.21 15.85
N CYS A 198 -9.31 -6.40 16.96
CA CYS A 198 -9.36 -5.51 18.12
C CYS A 198 -8.82 -4.10 17.77
N MET A 199 -7.67 -4.00 17.10
CA MET A 199 -7.09 -2.69 16.79
C MET A 199 -7.85 -1.95 15.69
N ALA A 200 -8.37 -2.66 14.68
CA ALA A 200 -9.15 -2.06 13.60
C ALA A 200 -10.48 -1.48 14.09
N TYR A 201 -11.06 -2.02 15.16
CA TYR A 201 -12.27 -1.46 15.80
C TYR A 201 -12.08 0.00 16.24
N TRP A 202 -10.88 0.38 16.68
CA TRP A 202 -10.58 1.74 17.13
C TRP A 202 -10.01 2.64 16.03
N TRP A 203 -9.75 2.10 14.84
CA TRP A 203 -9.10 2.82 13.75
C TRP A 203 -10.02 3.85 13.12
N MET A 204 -9.51 5.05 12.83
CA MET A 204 -10.23 6.12 12.13
C MET A 204 -9.41 6.60 10.93
N ARG A 205 -10.07 6.92 9.81
CA ARG A 205 -9.37 7.31 8.57
C ARG A 205 -8.71 8.69 8.69
N LYS A 206 -9.47 9.70 9.09
CA LYS A 206 -9.01 11.09 9.21
C LYS A 206 -8.63 11.43 10.65
N ASP A 207 -9.46 11.01 11.59
CA ASP A 207 -9.32 11.32 13.00
C ASP A 207 -8.27 10.43 13.71
N PRO A 208 -7.85 10.80 14.94
CA PRO A 208 -7.15 9.87 15.81
C PRO A 208 -8.03 8.65 16.15
N PRO A 209 -7.41 7.55 16.60
CA PRO A 209 -8.15 6.39 17.08
C PRO A 209 -9.18 6.77 18.13
N LEU A 210 -10.32 6.10 18.17
CA LEU A 210 -11.46 6.49 19.03
C LEU A 210 -11.14 6.55 20.54
N PHE A 211 -10.10 5.84 21.00
CA PHE A 211 -9.66 5.90 22.41
C PHE A 211 -8.68 7.04 22.71
N MET A 212 -8.13 7.70 21.68
CA MET A 212 -7.18 8.80 21.85
C MET A 212 -7.91 10.15 21.80
N PRO A 213 -7.55 11.09 22.68
CA PRO A 213 -8.13 12.43 22.62
C PRO A 213 -7.69 13.16 21.34
N PRO A 214 -8.53 14.07 20.78
CA PRO A 214 -8.19 14.88 19.61
C PRO A 214 -6.94 15.74 19.76
N SER A 215 -6.54 16.06 21.00
CA SER A 215 -5.34 16.83 21.33
C SER A 215 -4.04 16.04 21.25
N SER A 216 -4.10 14.72 20.98
CA SER A 216 -2.91 13.88 20.86
C SER A 216 -2.02 14.31 19.69
N HIS A 217 -0.70 14.21 19.87
CA HIS A 217 0.25 14.52 18.80
C HIS A 217 -0.01 13.64 17.57
N VAL A 218 -0.01 14.27 16.40
CA VAL A 218 -0.32 13.64 15.10
C VAL A 218 0.55 12.40 14.82
N VAL A 219 1.78 12.36 15.37
CA VAL A 219 2.69 11.21 15.27
C VAL A 219 2.06 9.94 15.83
N TYR A 220 1.37 10.00 16.99
CA TYR A 220 0.74 8.83 17.59
C TYR A 220 -0.35 8.24 16.69
N ASN A 221 -1.10 9.09 15.98
CA ASN A 221 -2.09 8.64 15.01
C ASN A 221 -1.42 7.85 13.86
N TYR A 222 -0.35 8.40 13.27
CA TYR A 222 0.38 7.70 12.22
C TYR A 222 1.03 6.39 12.70
N VAL A 223 1.60 6.38 13.90
CA VAL A 223 2.17 5.16 14.50
C VAL A 223 1.08 4.10 14.68
N TYR A 224 -0.07 4.46 15.25
CA TYR A 224 -1.18 3.53 15.42
C TYR A 224 -1.66 2.95 14.08
N LYS A 225 -1.89 3.81 13.09
CA LYS A 225 -2.29 3.40 11.74
C LYS A 225 -1.27 2.45 11.10
N PHE A 226 0.02 2.72 11.30
CA PHE A 226 1.11 1.89 10.80
C PHE A 226 1.12 0.52 11.50
N MET A 227 0.92 0.49 12.82
CA MET A 227 0.83 -0.75 13.60
C MET A 227 -0.36 -1.60 13.17
N VAL A 228 -1.55 -1.03 13.01
CA VAL A 228 -2.75 -1.75 12.54
C VAL A 228 -2.48 -2.43 11.19
N ALA A 229 -1.93 -1.67 10.24
CA ALA A 229 -1.56 -2.19 8.93
C ALA A 229 -0.48 -3.28 9.01
N GLY A 230 0.54 -3.09 9.86
CA GLY A 230 1.61 -4.07 10.08
C GLY A 230 1.09 -5.39 10.67
N VAL A 231 0.19 -5.32 11.66
CA VAL A 231 -0.48 -6.48 12.26
C VAL A 231 -1.34 -7.19 11.21
N ALA A 232 -2.07 -6.45 10.39
CA ALA A 232 -2.85 -7.03 9.29
C ALA A 232 -1.96 -7.77 8.27
N ILE A 233 -0.83 -7.17 7.85
CA ILE A 233 0.14 -7.81 6.95
C ILE A 233 0.69 -9.09 7.58
N ALA A 234 1.04 -9.04 8.86
CA ALA A 234 1.50 -10.18 9.64
C ALA A 234 0.47 -11.30 9.75
N ALA A 235 -0.81 -10.96 9.82
CA ALA A 235 -1.93 -11.88 9.94
C ALA A 235 -2.30 -12.52 8.59
N PHE A 236 -2.65 -11.70 7.59
CA PHE A 236 -3.33 -12.14 6.37
C PHE A 236 -2.43 -12.89 5.41
N ILE A 237 -1.13 -12.56 5.31
CA ILE A 237 -0.23 -13.25 4.38
C ILE A 237 -0.07 -14.74 4.75
N PRO A 238 0.29 -15.09 6.01
CA PRO A 238 0.29 -16.49 6.45
C PRO A 238 -1.10 -17.13 6.42
N LEU A 239 -2.16 -16.40 6.76
CA LEU A 239 -3.53 -16.93 6.75
C LEU A 239 -3.92 -17.43 5.35
N PHE A 240 -3.70 -16.61 4.34
CA PHE A 240 -3.95 -17.01 2.94
C PHE A 240 -3.04 -18.16 2.51
N LYS A 241 -1.78 -18.18 2.97
CA LYS A 241 -0.86 -19.30 2.69
C LYS A 241 -1.36 -20.63 3.28
N TYR A 242 -1.91 -20.63 4.49
CA TYR A 242 -2.35 -21.86 5.15
C TYR A 242 -3.75 -22.33 4.71
N TYR A 243 -4.68 -21.40 4.47
CA TYR A 243 -6.09 -21.72 4.25
C TYR A 243 -6.54 -21.54 2.80
N VAL A 244 -5.84 -20.71 2.01
CA VAL A 244 -6.28 -20.28 0.68
C VAL A 244 -5.15 -20.47 -0.36
N ASN A 245 -4.27 -21.46 -0.15
CA ASN A 245 -3.20 -21.80 -1.09
C ASN A 245 -3.62 -22.91 -2.06
N LYS A 246 -4.73 -22.68 -2.75
CA LYS A 246 -5.29 -23.54 -3.79
C LYS A 246 -5.81 -22.65 -4.93
N PRO A 247 -5.87 -23.15 -6.18
CA PRO A 247 -6.57 -22.44 -7.24
C PRO A 247 -8.03 -22.24 -6.83
N LEU A 248 -8.49 -20.98 -6.72
CA LEU A 248 -9.88 -20.65 -6.42
C LEU A 248 -10.77 -20.63 -7.66
N PHE A 249 -10.17 -20.48 -8.84
CA PHE A 249 -10.82 -20.57 -10.12
C PHE A 249 -10.11 -21.69 -10.92
N ILE A 250 -10.93 -22.62 -11.40
CA ILE A 250 -10.55 -23.86 -12.11
C ILE A 250 -9.68 -23.54 -13.31
#